data_AF-A0A9N9NI74-F1
#
_entry.id   AF-A0A9N9NI74-F1
#
_cell.length_a   1.000
_cell.length_b   1.000
_cell.length_c   1.000
_cell.angle_alpha   90.00
_cell.angle_beta   90.00
_cell.angle_gamma   90.00
#
_symmetry.space_group_name_H-M   'P 1'
#
loop_
_entity.id
_entity.type
_entity.pdbx_description
1 polymer ?
#
loop_
_entity_poly.entity_id
_entity_poly.type
_entity_poly.pdbx_seq_one_letter_code
_entity_poly.pdbx_strand_id
1 'polypeptide(L)'
;MDETGFVLVPKLEKVVVKKGACQVHKVAHGILHEHISVASTISAARSYIPPLIIYKGIHVIPGLLEGAPPGTVMGFTITEYMREDLFQMYLTHFNNSIPPTRLVLLMLDGHKSHISYMSVDFCRKNGILLYALPPHTMHILQPSEIPFAKLKSEYAKESDKYKNHSGKVVMKHTFAKVFGPAFLKTYKPLAICNAYKSTGIWPLNPEAISSDHLDPSLATERFDIVPSNDQPSAQQNESLPLLSNIQPSTQSDKSPSQSSTNLNHHLTRSNTFLLEKEKEILLTENNFLKNENELLKVQFVAMKEELETYKNPGTCSLRSALKYLVPRISNAETPKASLDPHEFESPSPKKRKTLPFAQLLTSENSWQQLKMANKVANKKVTEANRKKEEQE
;
A
#
# COMPACT_ATOMS: atom_id res chain seq x y z
N MET A 1 3.06 0.45 -18.04
CA MET A 1 2.06 1.32 -17.38
C MET A 1 2.47 1.37 -15.93
N ASP A 2 2.44 2.56 -15.35
CA ASP A 2 2.80 2.78 -13.96
C ASP A 2 2.14 4.07 -13.44
N GLU A 3 2.07 4.18 -12.11
CA GLU A 3 1.44 5.28 -11.40
C GLU A 3 2.44 6.12 -10.62
N THR A 4 2.20 7.42 -10.60
CA THR A 4 2.97 8.33 -9.76
C THR A 4 2.08 9.40 -9.14
N GLY A 5 2.31 9.67 -7.85
CA GLY A 5 1.71 10.79 -7.14
C GLY A 5 2.42 12.13 -7.41
N PHE A 6 1.63 13.19 -7.54
CA PHE A 6 2.07 14.58 -7.61
C PHE A 6 1.49 15.38 -6.46
N VAL A 7 2.36 15.99 -5.67
CA VAL A 7 1.93 17.00 -4.70
C VAL A 7 1.55 18.28 -5.42
N LEU A 8 0.47 18.95 -4.99
CA LEU A 8 0.03 20.21 -5.60
C LEU A 8 1.07 21.34 -5.45
N VAL A 9 1.83 21.33 -4.36
CA VAL A 9 2.88 22.31 -4.10
C VAL A 9 4.23 21.60 -4.06
N PRO A 10 4.93 21.51 -5.21
CA PRO A 10 6.24 20.88 -5.25
C PRO A 10 7.29 21.64 -4.41
N LYS A 11 8.27 20.89 -3.89
CA LYS A 11 9.44 21.45 -3.21
C LYS A 11 10.29 22.20 -4.24
N LEU A 12 10.76 23.40 -3.88
CA LEU A 12 11.69 24.17 -4.71
C LEU A 12 13.09 23.58 -4.61
N GLU A 13 13.80 23.48 -5.73
CA GLU A 13 15.23 23.11 -5.74
C GLU A 13 16.13 24.26 -5.26
N LYS A 14 15.76 25.54 -5.48
CA LYS A 14 16.61 26.70 -5.16
C LYS A 14 15.80 27.88 -4.64
N VAL A 15 16.30 28.52 -3.58
CA VAL A 15 15.72 29.74 -2.98
C VAL A 15 16.77 30.85 -3.03
N VAL A 16 16.38 32.04 -3.51
CA VAL A 16 17.26 33.22 -3.48
C VAL A 16 17.20 33.82 -2.09
N VAL A 17 18.35 33.90 -1.42
CA VAL A 17 18.47 34.48 -0.08
C VAL A 17 19.63 35.46 -0.01
N LYS A 18 19.56 36.38 0.95
CA LYS A 18 20.67 37.29 1.25
C LYS A 18 21.89 36.48 1.71
N LYS A 19 23.08 36.81 1.18
CA LYS A 19 24.35 36.21 1.58
C LYS A 19 24.51 36.31 3.10
N GLY A 20 24.69 35.18 3.78
CA GLY A 20 24.81 35.09 5.25
C GLY A 20 23.55 34.68 6.01
N ALA A 21 22.43 34.42 5.33
CA ALA A 21 21.23 33.88 5.97
C ALA A 21 21.42 32.39 6.34
N CYS A 22 21.35 32.06 7.64
CA CYS A 22 21.46 30.69 8.14
C CYS A 22 20.13 29.93 8.16
N GLN A 23 19.00 30.65 8.22
CA GLN A 23 17.66 30.07 8.18
C GLN A 23 16.91 30.57 6.94
N VAL A 24 16.53 29.64 6.07
CA VAL A 24 15.83 29.92 4.82
C VAL A 24 14.45 29.27 4.90
N HIS A 25 13.41 30.10 4.97
CA HIS A 25 12.02 29.64 5.02
C HIS A 25 11.32 29.96 3.70
N LYS A 26 10.62 28.96 3.13
CA LYS A 26 9.66 29.18 2.05
C LYS A 26 8.26 29.17 2.68
N VAL A 27 7.51 30.24 2.48
CA VAL A 27 6.07 30.21 2.74
C VAL A 27 5.40 29.48 1.58
N ALA A 28 5.13 28.19 1.77
CA ALA A 28 4.30 27.41 0.87
C ALA A 28 2.83 27.72 1.20
N HIS A 29 2.13 28.40 0.31
CA HIS A 29 0.68 28.55 0.40
C HIS A 29 0.03 27.34 -0.27
N GLY A 30 -0.87 26.63 0.41
CA GLY A 30 -1.58 25.46 -0.14
C GLY A 30 -1.56 24.23 0.77
N ILE A 31 -2.34 23.22 0.41
CA ILE A 31 -2.45 21.96 1.16
C ILE A 31 -1.25 21.08 0.80
N LEU A 32 -0.24 21.04 1.68
CA LEU A 32 1.04 20.35 1.44
C LEU A 32 0.90 18.82 1.29
N HIS A 33 -0.18 18.24 1.83
CA HIS A 33 -0.37 16.79 1.92
C HIS A 33 -1.34 16.22 0.88
N GLU A 34 -1.91 17.05 0.02
CA GLU A 34 -2.81 16.57 -1.02
C GLU A 34 -2.03 16.20 -2.28
N HIS A 35 -2.31 15.02 -2.82
CA HIS A 35 -1.64 14.52 -4.02
C HIS A 35 -2.65 14.07 -5.07
N ILE A 36 -2.25 14.20 -6.33
CA ILE A 36 -2.99 13.71 -7.47
C ILE A 36 -2.16 12.60 -8.09
N SER A 37 -2.75 11.43 -8.26
CA SER A 37 -2.07 10.31 -8.90
C SER A 37 -2.27 10.37 -10.39
N VAL A 38 -1.24 10.05 -11.16
CA VAL A 38 -1.30 9.98 -12.61
C VAL A 38 -0.78 8.63 -13.06
N ALA A 39 -1.62 7.91 -13.79
CA ALA A 39 -1.28 6.69 -14.49
C ALA A 39 -0.81 7.03 -15.91
N SER A 40 0.46 6.71 -16.21
CA SER A 40 1.07 7.00 -17.51
C SER A 40 1.58 5.72 -18.18
N THR A 41 1.43 5.67 -19.50
CA THR A 41 1.85 4.51 -20.29
C THR A 41 2.61 4.96 -21.52
N ILE A 42 3.78 4.36 -21.69
CA ILE A 42 4.63 4.58 -22.85
C ILE A 42 4.67 3.32 -23.72
N SER A 43 5.03 3.51 -24.98
CA SER A 43 5.17 2.45 -25.97
C SER A 43 6.55 2.47 -26.59
N ALA A 44 7.10 1.30 -26.86
CA ALA A 44 8.32 1.10 -27.62
C ALA A 44 8.27 1.73 -29.03
N ALA A 45 7.05 1.98 -29.56
CA ALA A 45 6.80 2.72 -30.79
C ALA A 45 7.05 4.25 -30.67
N ARG A 46 7.72 4.70 -29.60
CA ARG A 46 8.10 6.10 -29.34
C ARG A 46 6.90 7.02 -29.06
N SER A 47 5.77 6.44 -28.68
CA SER A 47 4.55 7.15 -28.34
C SER A 47 4.17 6.92 -26.88
N TYR A 48 3.24 7.73 -26.39
CA TYR A 48 2.60 7.53 -25.10
C TYR A 48 1.09 7.39 -25.30
N ILE A 49 0.44 6.70 -24.37
CA ILE A 49 -1.01 6.67 -24.25
C ILE A 49 -1.41 7.89 -23.42
N PRO A 50 -2.47 8.64 -23.79
CA PRO A 50 -2.94 9.76 -23.00
C PRO A 50 -3.14 9.35 -21.53
N PRO A 51 -2.62 10.13 -20.58
CA PRO A 51 -2.57 9.71 -19.18
C PRO A 51 -3.98 9.63 -18.57
N LEU A 52 -4.09 8.88 -17.48
CA LEU A 52 -5.23 8.92 -16.59
C LEU A 52 -4.86 9.73 -15.34
N ILE A 53 -5.60 10.80 -15.06
CA ILE A 53 -5.44 11.62 -13.86
C ILE A 53 -6.47 11.19 -12.81
N ILE A 54 -6.01 10.84 -11.62
CA ILE A 54 -6.83 10.32 -10.51
C ILE A 54 -6.93 11.41 -9.44
N TYR A 55 -8.12 11.97 -9.28
CA TYR A 55 -8.42 13.00 -8.30
C TYR A 55 -9.02 12.41 -7.03
N LYS A 56 -8.73 13.03 -5.89
CA LYS A 56 -9.46 12.74 -4.65
C LYS A 56 -10.90 13.24 -4.72
N GLY A 57 -11.85 12.34 -4.57
CA GLY A 57 -13.26 12.67 -4.46
C GLY A 57 -14.17 11.59 -5.03
N ILE A 58 -15.45 11.95 -5.19
CA ILE A 58 -16.50 11.09 -5.76
C ILE A 58 -17.28 11.76 -6.90
N HIS A 59 -17.10 13.07 -7.11
CA HIS A 59 -17.86 13.85 -8.08
C HIS A 59 -16.98 14.44 -9.17
N VAL A 60 -17.50 14.44 -10.40
CA VAL A 60 -16.91 15.11 -11.54
C VAL A 60 -17.07 16.63 -11.38
N ILE A 61 -15.96 17.36 -11.41
CA ILE A 61 -15.95 18.82 -11.43
C ILE A 61 -15.63 19.28 -12.86
N PRO A 62 -16.48 20.12 -13.50
CA PRO A 62 -16.19 20.66 -14.82
C PRO A 62 -14.85 21.41 -14.85
N GLY A 63 -14.10 21.27 -15.94
CA GLY A 63 -12.83 21.97 -16.16
C GLY A 63 -11.59 21.31 -15.54
N LEU A 64 -11.71 20.18 -14.84
CA LEU A 64 -10.55 19.47 -14.24
C LEU A 64 -9.50 18.98 -15.25
N LEU A 65 -9.85 18.88 -16.53
CA LEU A 65 -8.95 18.48 -17.61
C LEU A 65 -8.50 19.66 -18.49
N GLU A 66 -8.83 20.91 -18.12
CA GLU A 66 -8.40 22.08 -18.89
C GLU A 66 -6.87 22.15 -18.92
N GLY A 67 -6.31 22.09 -20.14
CA GLY A 67 -4.85 22.11 -20.36
C GLY A 67 -4.14 20.78 -20.14
N ALA A 68 -4.87 19.68 -19.87
CA ALA A 68 -4.30 18.34 -19.87
C ALA A 68 -3.81 17.94 -21.28
N PRO A 69 -2.90 16.95 -21.40
CA PRO A 69 -2.55 16.38 -22.70
C PRO A 69 -3.79 15.90 -23.46
N PRO A 70 -3.86 16.05 -24.80
CA PRO A 70 -5.02 15.61 -25.57
C PRO A 70 -5.36 14.14 -25.35
N GLY A 71 -6.65 13.84 -25.17
CA GLY A 71 -7.16 12.49 -24.90
C GLY A 71 -6.99 12.01 -23.46
N THR A 72 -6.48 12.85 -22.54
CA THR A 72 -6.41 12.52 -21.11
C THR A 72 -7.79 12.20 -20.56
N VAL A 73 -7.88 11.14 -19.77
CA VAL A 73 -9.09 10.79 -19.02
C VAL A 73 -8.88 11.07 -17.54
N MET A 74 -9.98 11.20 -16.79
CA MET A 74 -9.93 11.39 -15.34
C MET A 74 -10.71 10.31 -14.59
N GLY A 75 -10.23 10.02 -13.39
CA GLY A 75 -10.86 9.13 -12.43
C GLY A 75 -10.97 9.79 -11.07
N PHE A 76 -11.84 9.25 -10.21
CA PHE A 76 -12.06 9.74 -8.86
C PHE A 76 -11.99 8.60 -7.87
N THR A 77 -11.17 8.74 -6.83
CA THR A 77 -11.12 7.79 -5.72
C THR A 77 -11.01 8.54 -4.39
N ILE A 78 -11.58 7.98 -3.32
CA ILE A 78 -11.43 8.54 -1.97
C ILE A 78 -10.00 8.44 -1.44
N THR A 79 -9.25 7.44 -1.93
CA THR A 79 -7.88 7.11 -1.50
C THR A 79 -6.79 7.73 -2.36
N GLU A 80 -7.11 8.39 -3.48
CA GLU A 80 -6.14 8.90 -4.49
C GLU A 80 -5.33 7.82 -5.22
N TYR A 81 -5.47 6.55 -4.83
CA TYR A 81 -4.83 5.40 -5.48
C TYR A 81 -5.76 4.71 -6.48
N MET A 82 -5.16 3.94 -7.39
CA MET A 82 -5.91 3.11 -8.33
C MET A 82 -6.66 1.98 -7.61
N ARG A 83 -7.87 1.72 -8.09
CA ARG A 83 -8.75 0.62 -7.67
C ARG A 83 -9.09 -0.25 -8.89
N GLU A 84 -9.63 -1.44 -8.65
CA GLU A 84 -9.98 -2.40 -9.71
C GLU A 84 -10.97 -1.83 -10.74
N ASP A 85 -12.00 -1.11 -10.27
CA ASP A 85 -12.99 -0.44 -11.11
C ASP A 85 -12.36 0.64 -12.01
N LEU A 86 -11.48 1.44 -11.41
CA LEU A 86 -10.76 2.48 -12.13
C LEU A 86 -9.74 1.90 -13.12
N PHE A 87 -9.10 0.79 -12.77
CA PHE A 87 -8.20 0.08 -13.68
C PHE A 87 -8.96 -0.52 -14.86
N GLN A 88 -10.19 -1.02 -14.66
CA GLN A 88 -11.04 -1.49 -15.76
C GLN A 88 -11.44 -0.34 -16.70
N MET A 89 -11.77 0.83 -16.16
CA MET A 89 -11.97 2.04 -16.96
C MET A 89 -10.70 2.41 -17.73
N TYR A 90 -9.53 2.34 -17.08
CA TYR A 90 -8.24 2.58 -17.72
C TYR A 90 -7.97 1.59 -18.87
N LEU A 91 -8.28 0.29 -18.71
CA LEU A 91 -8.11 -0.70 -19.78
C LEU A 91 -8.99 -0.41 -21.00
N THR A 92 -10.21 0.09 -20.76
CA THR A 92 -11.10 0.53 -21.84
C THR A 92 -10.49 1.72 -22.59
N HIS A 93 -10.00 2.73 -21.85
CA HIS A 93 -9.29 3.88 -22.42
C HIS A 93 -8.03 3.46 -23.20
N PHE A 94 -7.24 2.55 -22.64
CA PHE A 94 -6.04 2.00 -23.26
C PHE A 94 -6.37 1.30 -24.58
N ASN A 95 -7.37 0.42 -24.60
CA ASN A 95 -7.78 -0.31 -25.81
C ASN A 95 -8.27 0.64 -26.93
N ASN A 96 -8.93 1.75 -26.56
CA ASN A 96 -9.37 2.77 -27.49
C ASN A 96 -8.24 3.68 -27.99
N SER A 97 -7.13 3.76 -27.24
CA SER A 97 -6.00 4.65 -27.53
C SER A 97 -4.87 3.98 -28.31
N ILE A 98 -4.97 2.69 -28.59
CA ILE A 98 -3.96 1.92 -29.34
C ILE A 98 -4.47 1.56 -30.74
N PRO A 99 -3.55 1.34 -31.71
CA PRO A 99 -3.92 0.80 -33.01
C PRO A 99 -4.66 -0.54 -32.90
N PRO A 100 -5.47 -0.96 -33.89
CA PRO A 100 -6.22 -2.21 -33.86
C PRO A 100 -5.35 -3.47 -33.98
N THR A 101 -4.04 -3.32 -34.20
CA THR A 101 -3.08 -4.43 -34.29
C THR A 101 -3.04 -5.24 -33.00
N ARG A 102 -3.09 -6.58 -33.11
CA ARG A 102 -3.03 -7.52 -31.98
C ARG A 102 -2.04 -8.65 -32.30
N LEU A 103 -1.38 -9.26 -31.30
CA LEU A 103 -1.50 -9.04 -29.85
C LEU A 103 -0.74 -7.79 -29.35
N VAL A 104 -1.16 -7.24 -28.21
CA VAL A 104 -0.48 -6.11 -27.53
C VAL A 104 -0.05 -6.53 -26.13
N LEU A 105 1.22 -6.31 -25.79
CA LEU A 105 1.76 -6.57 -24.46
C LEU A 105 1.60 -5.32 -23.57
N LEU A 106 0.90 -5.45 -22.46
CA LEU A 106 0.78 -4.42 -21.42
C LEU A 106 1.53 -4.87 -20.17
N MET A 107 2.66 -4.20 -19.90
CA MET A 107 3.48 -4.44 -18.71
C MET A 107 3.10 -3.47 -17.58
N LEU A 108 2.95 -3.97 -16.36
CA LEU A 108 2.55 -3.20 -15.18
C LEU A 108 3.04 -3.86 -13.88
N ASP A 109 2.87 -3.20 -12.73
CA ASP A 109 3.24 -3.77 -11.44
C ASP A 109 2.26 -4.87 -10.97
N GLY A 110 2.71 -5.75 -10.08
CA GLY A 110 1.87 -6.82 -9.53
C GLY A 110 0.82 -6.38 -8.50
N HIS A 111 0.44 -5.10 -8.43
CA HIS A 111 -0.48 -4.63 -7.42
C HIS A 111 -1.89 -5.23 -7.60
N LYS A 112 -2.58 -5.49 -6.47
CA LYS A 112 -3.87 -6.18 -6.46
C LYS A 112 -4.95 -5.49 -7.30
N SER A 113 -4.90 -4.16 -7.43
CA SER A 113 -5.86 -3.41 -8.26
C SER A 113 -5.76 -3.74 -9.74
N HIS A 114 -4.61 -4.24 -10.20
CA HIS A 114 -4.35 -4.54 -11.61
C HIS A 114 -4.74 -5.98 -11.99
N ILE A 115 -4.92 -6.84 -10.99
CA ILE A 115 -5.11 -8.28 -11.18
C ILE A 115 -6.51 -8.68 -10.69
N SER A 116 -7.53 -8.14 -11.36
CA SER A 116 -8.92 -8.57 -11.19
C SER A 116 -9.33 -9.54 -12.30
N TYR A 117 -10.27 -10.45 -12.01
CA TYR A 117 -10.83 -11.34 -13.02
C TYR A 117 -11.41 -10.57 -14.22
N MET A 118 -12.13 -9.48 -13.94
CA MET A 118 -12.77 -8.65 -14.97
C MET A 118 -11.73 -7.97 -15.88
N SER A 119 -10.65 -7.47 -15.30
CA SER A 119 -9.53 -6.88 -16.04
C SER A 119 -8.82 -7.90 -16.93
N VAL A 120 -8.53 -9.09 -16.39
CA VAL A 120 -7.87 -10.17 -17.14
C VAL A 120 -8.76 -10.69 -18.28
N ASP A 121 -10.05 -10.91 -18.02
CA ASP A 121 -10.99 -11.36 -19.06
C ASP A 121 -11.18 -10.30 -20.15
N PHE A 122 -11.25 -9.01 -19.79
CA PHE A 122 -11.27 -7.92 -20.76
C PHE A 122 -10.01 -7.90 -21.63
N CYS A 123 -8.83 -8.02 -21.03
CA CYS A 123 -7.57 -8.08 -21.75
C CYS A 123 -7.52 -9.27 -22.72
N ARG A 124 -7.91 -10.46 -22.25
CA ARG A 124 -7.98 -11.68 -23.06
C ARG A 124 -8.89 -11.50 -24.28
N LYS A 125 -10.11 -10.98 -24.08
CA LYS A 125 -11.09 -10.75 -25.16
C LYS A 125 -10.62 -9.74 -26.20
N ASN A 126 -9.79 -8.78 -25.81
CA ASN A 126 -9.28 -7.72 -26.68
C ASN A 126 -7.87 -7.99 -27.23
N GLY A 127 -7.31 -9.19 -27.04
CA GLY A 127 -5.97 -9.52 -27.52
C GLY A 127 -4.84 -8.74 -26.82
N ILE A 128 -5.05 -8.36 -25.56
CA ILE A 128 -4.06 -7.70 -24.71
C ILE A 128 -3.46 -8.75 -23.77
N LEU A 129 -2.16 -8.96 -23.86
CA LEU A 129 -1.40 -9.79 -22.93
C LEU A 129 -0.98 -8.94 -21.73
N LEU A 130 -1.53 -9.24 -20.56
CA LEU A 130 -1.16 -8.58 -19.32
C LEU A 130 0.09 -9.26 -18.74
N TYR A 131 1.13 -8.49 -18.45
CA TYR A 131 2.35 -8.98 -17.82
C TYR A 131 2.65 -8.18 -16.56
N ALA A 132 2.49 -8.83 -15.41
CA ALA A 132 2.91 -8.28 -14.13
C ALA A 132 4.42 -8.45 -13.98
N LEU A 133 5.13 -7.35 -13.81
CA LEU A 133 6.55 -7.36 -13.51
C LEU A 133 6.81 -8.10 -12.18
N PRO A 134 7.95 -8.81 -12.05
CA PRO A 134 8.33 -9.41 -10.77
C PRO A 134 8.30 -8.38 -9.62
N PRO A 135 7.97 -8.80 -8.40
CA PRO A 135 8.01 -7.91 -7.25
C PRO A 135 9.38 -7.26 -7.09
N HIS A 136 9.39 -6.00 -6.65
CA HIS A 136 10.61 -5.21 -6.37
C HIS A 136 11.52 -4.93 -7.59
N THR A 137 11.09 -5.20 -8.83
CA THR A 137 11.92 -4.91 -10.03
C THR A 137 11.52 -3.63 -10.77
N MET A 138 10.62 -2.80 -10.23
CA MET A 138 10.12 -1.61 -10.95
C MET A 138 11.27 -0.67 -11.35
N HIS A 139 12.13 -0.33 -10.38
CA HIS A 139 13.28 0.55 -10.58
C HIS A 139 14.28 0.10 -11.65
N ILE A 140 14.21 -1.16 -12.09
CA ILE A 140 15.09 -1.76 -13.10
C ILE A 140 14.33 -2.02 -14.42
N LEU A 141 13.17 -2.66 -14.32
CA LEU A 141 12.44 -3.22 -15.46
C LEU A 141 11.26 -2.36 -15.91
N GLN A 142 10.85 -1.32 -15.18
CA GLN A 142 9.67 -0.51 -15.55
C GLN A 142 10.08 0.70 -16.39
N PRO A 143 9.86 0.71 -17.73
CA PRO A 143 10.25 1.84 -18.56
C PRO A 143 9.45 3.11 -18.22
N SER A 144 8.21 2.95 -17.76
CA SER A 144 7.34 4.06 -17.34
C SER A 144 7.87 4.82 -16.12
N GLU A 145 8.71 4.21 -15.27
CA GLU A 145 9.20 4.83 -14.04
C GLU A 145 10.32 5.85 -14.32
N ILE A 146 11.15 5.58 -15.34
CA ILE A 146 12.29 6.42 -15.74
C ILE A 146 11.91 7.90 -16.01
N PRO A 147 10.87 8.22 -16.78
CA PRO A 147 10.49 9.61 -17.01
C PRO A 147 9.90 10.31 -15.78
N PHE A 148 9.49 9.60 -14.72
CA PHE A 148 8.78 10.22 -13.60
C PHE A 148 9.61 11.23 -12.81
N ALA A 149 10.89 10.96 -12.60
CA ALA A 149 11.79 11.90 -11.92
C ALA A 149 11.87 13.23 -12.69
N LYS A 150 12.08 13.15 -14.01
CA LYS A 150 12.12 14.31 -14.89
C LYS A 150 10.78 15.02 -14.97
N LEU A 151 9.68 14.26 -15.04
CA LEU A 151 8.33 14.79 -15.08
C LEU A 151 8.00 15.61 -13.83
N LYS A 152 8.38 15.11 -12.64
CA LYS A 152 8.22 15.83 -11.37
C LYS A 152 9.04 17.11 -11.33
N SER A 153 10.27 17.08 -11.84
CA SER A 153 11.12 18.28 -11.96
C SER A 153 10.53 19.32 -12.92
N GLU A 154 10.06 18.90 -14.09
CA GLU A 154 9.41 19.81 -15.05
C GLU A 154 8.08 20.35 -14.51
N TYR A 155 7.29 19.53 -13.81
CA TYR A 155 6.08 19.98 -13.13
C TYR A 155 6.39 21.03 -12.06
N ALA A 156 7.46 20.87 -11.28
CA ALA A 156 7.89 21.89 -10.33
C ALA A 156 8.21 23.22 -11.00
N LYS A 157 8.94 23.20 -12.12
CA LYS A 157 9.26 24.41 -12.90
C LYS A 157 8.01 25.08 -13.47
N GLU A 158 7.07 24.30 -14.00
CA GLU A 158 5.81 24.85 -14.53
C GLU A 158 4.90 25.38 -13.41
N SER A 159 4.90 24.74 -12.24
CA SER A 159 4.19 25.23 -11.06
C SER A 159 4.73 26.59 -10.60
N ASP A 160 6.06 26.78 -10.62
CA ASP A 160 6.65 28.07 -10.28
C ASP A 160 6.33 29.15 -11.29
N LYS A 161 6.38 28.81 -12.60
CA LYS A 161 5.94 29.74 -13.64
C LYS A 161 4.48 30.12 -13.43
N TYR A 162 3.60 29.16 -13.21
CA TYR A 162 2.19 29.42 -12.95
C TYR A 162 2.00 30.38 -11.77
N LYS A 163 2.72 30.15 -10.67
CA LYS A 163 2.69 31.02 -9.49
C LYS A 163 3.18 32.43 -9.80
N ASN A 164 4.27 32.56 -10.55
CA ASN A 164 4.87 33.86 -10.87
C ASN A 164 4.01 34.69 -11.82
N HIS A 165 3.28 34.06 -12.75
CA HIS A 165 2.42 34.77 -13.70
C HIS A 165 1.03 35.09 -13.14
N SER A 166 0.45 34.16 -12.35
CA SER A 166 -0.94 34.30 -11.86
C SER A 166 -1.04 34.81 -10.43
N GLY A 167 0.05 34.77 -9.66
CA GLY A 167 0.04 35.00 -8.21
C GLY A 167 -0.64 33.88 -7.40
N LYS A 168 -1.15 32.83 -8.05
CA LYS A 168 -1.92 31.75 -7.43
C LYS A 168 -1.10 30.46 -7.33
N VAL A 169 -1.39 29.68 -6.31
CA VAL A 169 -0.81 28.34 -6.15
C VAL A 169 -1.63 27.30 -6.92
N VAL A 170 -1.00 26.20 -7.29
CA VAL A 170 -1.68 25.11 -8.00
C VAL A 170 -2.68 24.46 -7.06
N MET A 171 -3.89 24.26 -7.56
CA MET A 171 -4.99 23.57 -6.89
C MET A 171 -5.47 22.44 -7.80
N LYS A 172 -6.38 21.58 -7.32
CA LYS A 172 -6.93 20.49 -8.13
C LYS A 172 -7.42 20.93 -9.52
N HIS A 173 -8.19 22.03 -9.56
CA HIS A 173 -8.76 22.55 -10.80
C HIS A 173 -7.73 23.10 -11.79
N THR A 174 -6.55 23.52 -11.31
CA THR A 174 -5.45 24.02 -12.16
C THR A 174 -4.33 23.02 -12.36
N PHE A 175 -4.42 21.83 -11.74
CA PHE A 175 -3.40 20.81 -11.84
C PHE A 175 -3.15 20.40 -13.30
N ALA A 176 -4.19 20.03 -14.03
CA ALA A 176 -4.10 19.64 -15.44
C ALA A 176 -3.41 20.69 -16.30
N LYS A 177 -3.74 21.97 -16.08
CA LYS A 177 -3.19 23.12 -16.81
C LYS A 177 -1.69 23.28 -16.65
N VAL A 178 -1.16 22.95 -15.47
CA VAL A 178 0.28 22.99 -15.18
C VAL A 178 0.96 21.67 -15.58
N PHE A 179 0.28 20.56 -15.35
CA PHE A 179 0.77 19.22 -15.66
C PHE A 179 0.95 18.98 -17.15
N GLY A 180 0.01 19.41 -18.00
CA GLY A 180 0.05 19.16 -19.45
C GLY A 180 1.34 19.65 -20.13
N PRO A 181 1.75 20.93 -19.96
CA PRO A 181 3.02 21.42 -20.48
C PRO A 181 4.24 20.64 -19.97
N ALA A 182 4.27 20.27 -18.69
CA ALA A 182 5.35 19.47 -18.11
C ALA A 182 5.42 18.05 -18.69
N PHE A 183 4.25 17.43 -18.90
CA PHE A 183 4.12 16.12 -19.51
C PHE A 183 4.65 16.13 -20.95
N LEU A 184 4.19 17.06 -21.78
CA LEU A 184 4.61 17.16 -23.18
C LEU A 184 6.12 17.46 -23.33
N LYS A 185 6.72 18.18 -22.37
CA LYS A 185 8.17 18.41 -22.35
C LYS A 185 8.97 17.17 -21.98
N THR A 186 8.39 16.27 -21.19
CA THR A 186 9.05 15.07 -20.68
C THR A 186 8.92 13.89 -21.64
N TYR A 187 7.71 13.60 -22.10
CA TYR A 187 7.38 12.45 -22.95
C TYR A 187 7.68 12.69 -24.43
N LYS A 188 8.93 13.06 -24.72
CA LYS A 188 9.43 13.18 -26.09
C LYS A 188 9.72 11.79 -26.67
N PRO A 189 9.52 11.55 -27.98
CA PRO A 189 9.76 10.25 -28.61
C PRO A 189 11.14 9.66 -28.31
N LEU A 190 12.19 10.48 -28.36
CA LEU A 190 13.57 10.05 -28.06
C LEU A 190 13.76 9.67 -26.59
N ALA A 191 13.12 10.39 -25.66
CA ALA A 191 13.19 10.06 -24.23
C ALA A 191 12.52 8.71 -23.94
N ILE A 192 11.38 8.44 -24.58
CA ILE A 192 10.67 7.16 -24.48
C ILE A 192 11.54 6.01 -25.01
N CYS A 193 12.20 6.20 -26.16
CA CYS A 193 13.14 5.21 -26.69
C CYS A 193 14.27 4.90 -25.70
N ASN A 194 14.84 5.93 -25.10
CA ASN A 194 15.95 5.77 -24.16
C ASN A 194 15.49 5.07 -22.87
N ALA A 195 14.27 5.34 -22.40
CA ALA A 195 13.70 4.62 -21.26
C ALA A 195 13.56 3.12 -21.53
N TYR A 196 13.08 2.72 -22.71
CA TYR A 196 13.04 1.29 -23.08
C TYR A 196 14.43 0.68 -23.22
N LYS A 197 15.38 1.40 -23.84
CA LYS A 197 16.75 0.93 -24.00
C LYS A 197 17.45 0.67 -22.66
N SER A 198 17.29 1.55 -21.67
CA SER A 198 17.93 1.38 -20.36
C SER A 198 17.36 0.21 -19.56
N THR A 199 16.10 -0.17 -19.78
CA THR A 199 15.53 -1.39 -19.16
C THR A 199 15.90 -2.69 -19.89
N GLY A 200 16.51 -2.61 -21.07
CA GLY A 200 16.79 -3.77 -21.91
C GLY A 200 15.56 -4.45 -22.52
N ILE A 201 14.36 -3.89 -22.36
CA ILE A 201 13.12 -4.46 -22.91
C ILE A 201 13.03 -4.21 -24.43
N TRP A 202 13.39 -3.01 -24.88
CA TRP A 202 13.34 -2.67 -26.30
C TRP A 202 14.42 -1.66 -26.75
N PRO A 203 15.31 -2.03 -27.68
CA PRO A 203 15.52 -3.39 -28.19
C PRO A 203 15.87 -4.37 -27.06
N LEU A 204 15.54 -5.64 -27.24
CA LEU A 204 15.82 -6.67 -26.25
C LEU A 204 17.34 -6.76 -26.02
N ASN A 205 17.79 -6.46 -24.82
CA ASN A 205 19.18 -6.55 -24.40
C ASN A 205 19.24 -7.04 -22.94
N PRO A 206 19.50 -8.35 -22.72
CA PRO A 206 19.66 -8.91 -21.38
C PRO A 206 20.80 -8.26 -20.57
N GLU A 207 21.82 -7.74 -21.25
CA GLU A 207 23.00 -7.11 -20.63
C GLU A 207 22.80 -5.62 -20.33
N ALA A 208 21.59 -5.08 -20.53
CA ALA A 208 21.33 -3.66 -20.25
C ALA A 208 21.33 -3.33 -18.76
N ILE A 209 21.09 -4.34 -17.91
CA ILE A 209 20.98 -4.21 -16.46
C ILE A 209 22.31 -4.66 -15.85
N SER A 210 23.05 -3.74 -15.23
CA SER A 210 24.28 -4.10 -14.52
C SER A 210 23.96 -5.02 -13.33
N SER A 211 24.80 -6.02 -13.11
CA SER A 211 24.75 -6.89 -11.92
C SER A 211 24.79 -6.10 -10.62
N ASP A 212 25.39 -4.90 -10.63
CA ASP A 212 25.47 -4.02 -9.46
C ASP A 212 24.11 -3.46 -9.02
N HIS A 213 23.12 -3.49 -9.92
CA HIS A 213 21.74 -3.09 -9.62
C HIS A 213 20.87 -4.26 -9.13
N LEU A 214 21.43 -5.47 -9.07
CA LEU A 214 20.76 -6.65 -8.56
C LEU A 214 21.33 -6.98 -7.18
N ASP A 215 20.47 -7.16 -6.18
CA ASP A 215 20.93 -7.72 -4.91
C ASP A 215 21.52 -9.12 -5.17
N PRO A 216 22.66 -9.48 -4.56
CA PRO A 216 23.21 -10.82 -4.70
C PRO A 216 22.16 -11.83 -4.25
N SER A 217 21.78 -12.73 -5.15
CA SER A 217 20.87 -13.80 -4.77
C SER A 217 21.56 -14.63 -3.69
N LEU A 218 21.01 -14.66 -2.48
CA LEU A 218 21.38 -15.69 -1.52
C LEU A 218 20.94 -17.01 -2.16
N ALA A 219 21.92 -17.77 -2.67
CA ALA A 219 21.71 -19.11 -3.16
C ALA A 219 21.07 -19.92 -2.02
N THR A 220 19.75 -20.04 -2.04
CA THR A 220 19.01 -20.88 -1.10
C THR A 220 19.10 -22.30 -1.62
N GLU A 221 20.33 -22.80 -1.80
CA GLU A 221 20.58 -24.22 -1.89
C GLU A 221 20.40 -24.75 -0.47
N ARG A 222 19.20 -25.29 -0.19
CA ARG A 222 18.98 -26.09 1.00
C ARG A 222 19.82 -27.35 0.85
N PHE A 223 21.05 -27.31 1.34
CA PHE A 223 21.76 -28.55 1.65
C PHE A 223 21.03 -29.18 2.83
N ASP A 224 20.45 -30.36 2.60
CA ASP A 224 19.92 -31.20 3.66
C ASP A 224 21.09 -31.60 4.57
N ILE A 225 21.27 -30.87 5.68
CA ILE A 225 22.22 -31.27 6.72
C ILE A 225 21.60 -32.46 7.44
N VAL A 226 22.08 -33.67 7.12
CA VAL A 226 21.89 -34.85 7.94
C VAL A 226 22.61 -34.60 9.27
N PRO A 227 21.93 -34.65 10.43
CA PRO A 227 22.59 -34.45 11.71
C PRO A 227 23.38 -35.72 12.06
N SER A 228 24.69 -35.67 11.87
CA SER A 228 25.60 -36.59 12.54
C SER A 228 25.68 -36.18 14.01
N ASN A 229 25.14 -37.06 14.87
CA ASN A 229 25.43 -37.08 16.30
C ASN A 229 26.95 -37.10 16.48
N ASP A 230 27.49 -36.08 17.14
CA ASP A 230 28.53 -36.25 18.17
C ASP A 230 28.62 -34.95 18.97
N GLN A 231 28.15 -35.01 20.21
CA GLN A 231 28.58 -34.12 21.29
C GLN A 231 29.79 -34.78 21.98
N PRO A 232 30.76 -34.01 22.50
CA PRO A 232 30.58 -33.58 23.89
C PRO A 232 31.10 -32.17 24.22
N SER A 233 30.30 -31.48 25.06
CA SER A 233 30.67 -30.64 26.23
C SER A 233 31.66 -29.46 26.06
N ALA A 234 31.55 -28.31 26.71
CA ALA A 234 30.58 -27.64 27.57
C ALA A 234 31.15 -26.24 27.89
N GLN A 235 30.33 -25.37 28.49
CA GLN A 235 30.62 -24.08 29.16
C GLN A 235 30.59 -22.85 28.22
N GLN A 236 29.45 -22.17 28.06
CA GLN A 236 28.76 -21.22 28.96
C GLN A 236 29.56 -19.94 29.31
N ASN A 237 28.87 -18.82 29.09
CA ASN A 237 29.02 -17.44 29.61
C ASN A 237 29.44 -16.43 28.52
N GLU A 238 28.48 -15.74 27.90
CA GLU A 238 27.79 -14.52 28.37
C GLU A 238 28.60 -13.22 28.12
N SER A 239 27.96 -12.37 27.30
CA SER A 239 27.80 -10.92 27.50
C SER A 239 28.92 -9.95 27.11
N LEU A 240 28.63 -9.22 26.03
CA LEU A 240 29.22 -7.94 25.60
C LEU A 240 29.06 -6.84 26.68
N PRO A 241 30.08 -6.01 26.97
CA PRO A 241 29.89 -4.79 27.75
C PRO A 241 29.68 -3.56 26.84
N LEU A 242 28.55 -2.88 27.08
CA LEU A 242 28.24 -1.54 26.60
C LEU A 242 29.03 -0.49 27.40
N LEU A 243 29.62 0.49 26.72
CA LEU A 243 30.26 1.68 27.31
C LEU A 243 29.21 2.61 27.94
N SER A 244 29.38 2.95 29.23
CA SER A 244 28.96 4.24 29.79
C SER A 244 29.64 4.49 31.14
N ASN A 245 30.53 5.48 31.21
CA ASN A 245 31.05 6.03 32.47
C ASN A 245 31.37 7.51 32.27
N ILE A 246 30.46 8.38 32.71
CA ILE A 246 30.77 9.77 33.10
C ILE A 246 29.95 10.06 34.37
N GLN A 247 30.64 10.22 35.50
CA GLN A 247 30.10 10.84 36.71
C GLN A 247 30.78 12.21 36.93
N PRO A 248 30.08 13.17 37.57
CA PRO A 248 30.53 14.56 37.73
C PRO A 248 31.24 14.80 39.06
N SER A 249 32.22 15.72 39.06
CA SER A 249 32.89 16.22 40.26
C SER A 249 32.24 17.49 40.81
N THR A 250 32.01 17.46 42.11
CA THR A 250 31.57 18.53 43.03
C THR A 250 32.67 19.54 43.35
N GLN A 251 32.30 20.80 43.61
CA GLN A 251 32.92 21.62 44.67
C GLN A 251 32.02 22.81 45.07
N SER A 252 31.97 23.06 46.38
CA SER A 252 31.18 24.03 47.13
C SER A 252 32.00 25.25 47.55
N ASP A 253 31.39 26.44 47.67
CA ASP A 253 31.32 27.17 48.95
C ASP A 253 30.54 28.52 48.91
N LYS A 254 29.58 28.61 49.84
CA LYS A 254 29.14 29.69 50.76
C LYS A 254 28.61 31.08 50.28
N SER A 255 27.39 31.35 50.78
CA SER A 255 26.41 32.47 50.76
C SER A 255 26.79 33.74 51.58
N PRO A 256 25.99 34.86 51.69
CA PRO A 256 24.53 34.98 51.50
C PRO A 256 23.93 36.31 50.95
N SER A 257 22.73 36.21 50.35
CA SER A 257 21.74 37.30 50.36
C SER A 257 20.31 36.71 50.41
N GLN A 258 19.59 37.08 51.47
CA GLN A 258 18.24 36.64 51.79
C GLN A 258 17.22 37.57 51.11
N SER A 259 16.58 37.13 50.02
CA SER A 259 15.30 37.71 49.54
C SER A 259 14.59 36.94 48.41
N SER A 260 15.02 35.70 48.07
CA SER A 260 14.50 35.00 46.87
C SER A 260 13.89 33.62 47.12
N THR A 261 13.86 33.13 48.37
CA THR A 261 13.50 31.73 48.66
C THR A 261 12.00 31.44 48.68
N ASN A 262 11.14 32.42 48.98
CA ASN A 262 9.69 32.17 49.05
C ASN A 262 8.98 32.14 47.70
N LEU A 263 9.46 32.87 46.69
CA LEU A 263 8.84 32.90 45.36
C LEU A 263 9.14 31.62 44.57
N ASN A 264 10.37 31.11 44.68
CA ASN A 264 10.80 29.89 43.99
C ASN A 264 10.10 28.64 44.52
N HIS A 265 9.90 28.51 45.84
CA HIS A 265 9.24 27.34 46.42
C HIS A 265 7.73 27.27 46.08
N HIS A 266 7.08 28.43 45.89
CA HIS A 266 5.67 28.49 45.47
C HIS A 266 5.50 28.21 43.97
N LEU A 267 6.44 28.69 43.14
CA LEU A 267 6.42 28.45 41.69
C LEU A 267 6.72 26.98 41.34
N THR A 268 7.67 26.35 42.04
CA THR A 268 7.97 24.91 41.86
C THR A 268 6.78 24.04 42.27
N ARG A 269 6.09 24.36 43.37
CA ARG A 269 4.91 23.60 43.85
C ARG A 269 3.69 23.76 42.93
N SER A 270 3.48 24.96 42.35
CA SER A 270 2.44 25.18 41.34
C SER A 270 2.72 24.44 40.04
N ASN A 271 3.98 24.41 39.57
CA ASN A 271 4.34 23.69 38.35
C ASN A 271 4.23 22.18 38.52
N THR A 272 4.62 21.62 39.67
CA THR A 272 4.42 20.18 39.95
C THR A 272 2.94 19.81 40.01
N PHE A 273 2.10 20.65 40.61
CA PHE A 273 0.65 20.42 40.68
C PHE A 273 -0.02 20.45 39.29
N LEU A 274 0.40 21.36 38.41
CA LEU A 274 -0.13 21.45 37.04
C LEU A 274 0.28 20.23 36.20
N LEU A 275 1.54 19.79 36.31
CA LEU A 275 2.05 18.58 35.64
C LEU A 275 1.32 17.31 36.11
N GLU A 276 1.01 17.21 37.40
CA GLU A 276 0.32 16.07 37.97
C GLU A 276 -1.15 16.01 37.53
N LYS A 277 -1.81 17.18 37.42
CA LYS A 277 -3.15 17.29 36.85
C LYS A 277 -3.19 16.95 35.35
N GLU A 278 -2.18 17.36 34.58
CA GLU A 278 -2.07 17.04 33.16
C GLU A 278 -1.83 15.54 32.93
N LYS A 279 -1.01 14.91 33.79
CA LYS A 279 -0.79 13.46 33.78
C LYS A 279 -2.08 12.68 34.06
N GLU A 280 -2.90 13.12 35.00
CA GLU A 280 -4.21 12.51 35.30
C GLU A 280 -5.19 12.61 34.13
N ILE A 281 -5.23 13.78 33.45
CA ILE A 281 -6.05 13.97 32.26
C ILE A 281 -5.61 13.01 31.14
N LEU A 282 -4.30 12.94 30.86
CA LEU A 282 -3.75 12.05 29.84
C LEU A 282 -3.95 10.58 30.16
N LEU A 283 -3.90 10.20 31.44
CA LEU A 283 -4.17 8.82 31.88
C LEU A 283 -5.63 8.45 31.66
N THR A 284 -6.54 9.37 31.96
CA THR A 284 -7.98 9.20 31.74
C THR A 284 -8.31 9.05 30.25
N GLU A 285 -7.71 9.89 29.41
CA GLU A 285 -7.89 9.84 27.95
C GLU A 285 -7.31 8.56 27.35
N ASN A 286 -6.14 8.10 27.81
CA ASN A 286 -5.58 6.81 27.37
C ASN A 286 -6.48 5.63 27.75
N ASN A 287 -7.07 5.64 28.94
CA ASN A 287 -8.01 4.60 29.35
C ASN A 287 -9.29 4.62 28.50
N PHE A 288 -9.79 5.80 28.16
CA PHE A 288 -10.92 5.96 27.24
C PHE A 288 -10.60 5.38 25.85
N LEU A 289 -9.48 5.79 25.25
CA LEU A 289 -9.03 5.31 23.94
C LEU A 289 -8.77 3.79 23.92
N LYS A 290 -8.30 3.22 25.03
CA LYS A 290 -8.10 1.78 25.17
C LYS A 290 -9.44 1.04 25.15
N ASN A 291 -10.45 1.55 25.84
CA ASN A 291 -11.79 0.97 25.85
C ASN A 291 -12.48 1.08 24.47
N GLU A 292 -12.33 2.22 23.79
CA GLU A 292 -12.86 2.42 22.44
C GLU A 292 -12.20 1.46 21.43
N ASN A 293 -10.88 1.26 21.53
CA ASN A 293 -10.18 0.28 20.70
C ASN A 293 -10.66 -1.15 20.94
N GLU A 294 -10.93 -1.55 22.19
CA GLU A 294 -11.50 -2.86 22.47
C GLU A 294 -12.92 -3.00 21.89
N LEU A 295 -13.74 -1.96 21.98
CA LEU A 295 -15.07 -1.97 21.36
C LEU A 295 -14.99 -2.10 19.83
N LEU A 296 -14.08 -1.37 19.19
CA LEU A 296 -13.85 -1.44 17.75
C LEU A 296 -13.33 -2.82 17.32
N LYS A 297 -12.48 -3.46 18.11
CA LYS A 297 -12.04 -4.85 17.85
C LYS A 297 -13.21 -5.81 17.88
N VAL A 298 -14.10 -5.70 18.87
CA VAL A 298 -15.30 -6.54 18.96
C VAL A 298 -16.22 -6.33 17.75
N GLN A 299 -16.45 -5.07 17.35
CA GLN A 299 -17.23 -4.76 16.15
C GLN A 299 -16.58 -5.30 14.87
N PHE A 300 -15.25 -5.21 14.76
CA PHE A 300 -14.52 -5.73 13.61
C PHE A 300 -14.62 -7.25 13.50
N VAL A 301 -14.53 -7.98 14.62
CA VAL A 301 -14.72 -9.43 14.65
C VAL A 301 -16.14 -9.80 14.21
N ALA A 302 -17.16 -9.09 14.70
CA ALA A 302 -18.55 -9.31 14.32
C ALA A 302 -18.79 -9.07 12.82
N MET A 303 -18.29 -7.95 12.27
CA MET A 303 -18.40 -7.67 10.83
C MET A 303 -17.64 -8.67 9.97
N LYS A 304 -16.49 -9.17 10.45
CA LYS A 304 -15.71 -10.19 9.74
C LYS A 304 -16.46 -11.52 9.69
N GLU A 305 -17.12 -11.90 10.78
CA GLU A 305 -17.96 -13.09 10.84
C GLU A 305 -19.16 -12.96 9.88
N GLU A 306 -19.80 -11.78 9.85
CA GLU A 306 -20.89 -11.46 8.93
C GLU A 306 -20.45 -11.53 7.45
N LEU A 307 -19.27 -11.00 7.13
CA LEU A 307 -18.68 -11.09 5.79
C LEU A 307 -18.39 -12.54 5.37
N GLU A 308 -17.92 -13.37 6.30
CA GLU A 308 -17.69 -14.79 6.01
C GLU A 308 -18.99 -15.57 5.81
N THR A 309 -20.09 -15.19 6.48
CA THR A 309 -21.42 -15.74 6.17
C THR A 309 -21.91 -15.36 4.77
N TYR A 310 -21.63 -14.15 4.29
CA TYR A 310 -21.97 -13.75 2.92
C TYR A 310 -21.15 -14.49 1.85
N LYS A 311 -19.89 -14.84 2.14
CA LYS A 311 -19.03 -15.57 1.20
C LYS A 311 -19.40 -17.04 1.06
N ASN A 312 -19.93 -17.67 2.13
CA ASN A 312 -20.20 -19.11 2.18
C ASN A 312 -21.62 -19.43 2.69
N PRO A 313 -22.68 -19.05 1.95
CA PRO A 313 -24.07 -19.14 2.43
C PRO A 313 -24.53 -20.56 2.77
N GLY A 314 -23.92 -21.59 2.18
CA GLY A 314 -24.26 -23.01 2.40
C GLY A 314 -23.60 -23.67 3.61
N THR A 315 -22.79 -22.96 4.41
CA THR A 315 -22.04 -23.54 5.55
C THR A 315 -22.26 -22.82 6.88
N CYS A 316 -23.16 -21.82 6.92
CA CYS A 316 -23.40 -21.05 8.12
C CYS A 316 -24.25 -21.82 9.14
N SER A 317 -24.01 -21.58 10.43
CA SER A 317 -24.86 -22.15 11.49
C SER A 317 -26.26 -21.53 11.44
N LEU A 318 -27.30 -22.31 11.77
CA LEU A 318 -28.69 -21.82 11.86
C LEU A 318 -28.82 -20.57 12.76
N ARG A 319 -27.97 -20.44 13.78
CA ARG A 319 -27.92 -19.27 14.68
C ARG A 319 -27.52 -17.99 13.95
N SER A 320 -26.65 -18.10 12.95
CA SER A 320 -26.16 -16.98 12.13
C SER A 320 -27.17 -16.59 11.05
N ALA A 321 -27.91 -17.56 10.51
CA ALA A 321 -28.90 -17.35 9.46
C ALA A 321 -30.23 -16.72 9.94
N LEU A 322 -30.61 -16.97 11.21
CA LEU A 322 -31.90 -16.54 11.77
C LEU A 322 -31.90 -15.12 12.35
N LYS A 323 -30.79 -14.38 12.27
CA LYS A 323 -30.67 -13.05 12.88
C LYS A 323 -31.16 -11.95 11.92
N TYR A 324 -32.43 -11.98 11.54
CA TYR A 324 -33.05 -10.85 10.86
C TYR A 324 -33.84 -9.95 11.82
N LEU A 325 -33.43 -8.68 11.77
CA LEU A 325 -34.14 -7.44 12.07
C LEU A 325 -34.53 -7.09 13.52
N VAL A 326 -34.44 -5.77 13.76
CA VAL A 326 -35.05 -4.91 14.81
C VAL A 326 -34.08 -4.48 15.93
N PRO A 327 -34.09 -3.21 16.39
CA PRO A 327 -34.10 -1.89 15.71
C PRO A 327 -32.92 -1.00 16.20
N ARG A 328 -32.75 0.22 15.65
CA ARG A 328 -31.88 1.25 16.25
C ARG A 328 -32.29 1.48 17.71
N ILE A 329 -31.40 1.18 18.66
CA ILE A 329 -31.55 1.60 20.06
C ILE A 329 -30.43 2.58 20.39
N SER A 330 -30.88 3.80 20.67
CA SER A 330 -30.18 4.91 21.32
C SER A 330 -29.61 4.54 22.69
N ASN A 331 -28.47 5.15 23.02
CA ASN A 331 -27.89 5.37 24.35
C ASN A 331 -28.75 4.92 25.56
N ALA A 332 -28.30 3.90 26.31
CA ALA A 332 -28.28 3.86 27.79
C ALA A 332 -27.83 2.47 28.31
N GLU A 333 -26.87 2.51 29.23
CA GLU A 333 -26.68 1.68 30.44
C GLU A 333 -26.72 0.13 30.37
N THR A 334 -25.57 -0.45 30.73
CA THR A 334 -25.39 -1.83 31.21
C THR A 334 -26.14 -2.12 32.51
N PRO A 335 -26.52 -3.38 32.75
CA PRO A 335 -25.99 -4.04 33.96
C PRO A 335 -25.54 -5.51 33.79
N LYS A 336 -24.67 -5.89 34.73
CA LYS A 336 -23.94 -7.15 34.94
C LYS A 336 -24.83 -8.36 35.30
N ALA A 337 -24.42 -9.57 34.89
CA ALA A 337 -24.64 -10.86 35.59
C ALA A 337 -23.68 -11.92 34.98
N SER A 338 -22.58 -12.25 35.67
CA SER A 338 -22.34 -13.48 36.46
C SER A 338 -22.26 -14.79 35.66
N LEU A 339 -21.06 -15.36 35.66
CA LEU A 339 -20.68 -16.69 35.14
C LEU A 339 -21.24 -17.82 36.01
N ASP A 340 -21.50 -18.98 35.38
CA ASP A 340 -21.11 -20.28 35.94
C ASP A 340 -20.67 -21.23 34.80
N PRO A 341 -19.62 -22.08 35.00
CA PRO A 341 -19.03 -22.90 33.95
C PRO A 341 -19.38 -24.39 34.12
N HIS A 342 -20.11 -24.98 33.17
CA HIS A 342 -20.18 -26.42 33.03
C HIS A 342 -19.82 -26.87 31.61
N GLU A 343 -18.93 -27.86 31.60
CA GLU A 343 -18.31 -28.62 30.52
C GLU A 343 -19.18 -28.84 29.28
N PHE A 344 -18.64 -28.43 28.13
CA PHE A 344 -18.87 -29.10 26.86
C PHE A 344 -17.51 -29.34 26.20
N GLU A 345 -16.98 -30.56 26.36
CA GLU A 345 -15.90 -31.07 25.53
C GLU A 345 -16.34 -31.01 24.06
N SER A 346 -15.63 -30.20 23.27
CA SER A 346 -15.78 -30.18 21.82
C SER A 346 -14.81 -31.19 21.20
N PRO A 347 -15.25 -32.04 20.24
CA PRO A 347 -14.37 -33.00 19.62
C PRO A 347 -13.31 -32.26 18.80
N SER A 348 -12.03 -32.56 19.05
CA SER A 348 -10.90 -31.98 18.33
C SER A 348 -11.12 -32.06 16.81
N PRO A 349 -10.93 -30.97 16.04
CA PRO A 349 -11.12 -31.00 14.61
C PRO A 349 -10.08 -31.93 13.99
N LYS A 350 -10.53 -33.01 13.33
CA LYS A 350 -9.69 -33.87 12.52
C LYS A 350 -8.99 -33.01 11.46
N LYS A 351 -7.70 -32.74 11.65
CA LYS A 351 -6.86 -32.02 10.68
C LYS A 351 -6.99 -32.70 9.32
N ARG A 352 -7.61 -32.03 8.34
CA ARG A 352 -7.45 -32.42 6.94
C ARG A 352 -5.98 -32.27 6.61
N LYS A 353 -5.32 -33.36 6.22
CA LYS A 353 -3.94 -33.35 5.74
C LYS A 353 -3.91 -32.62 4.39
N THR A 354 -3.79 -31.30 4.41
CA THR A 354 -3.49 -30.50 3.22
C THR A 354 -1.98 -30.52 3.02
N LEU A 355 -1.52 -31.08 1.91
CA LEU A 355 -0.13 -31.01 1.50
C LEU A 355 0.21 -29.56 1.10
N PRO A 356 1.34 -28.99 1.55
CA PRO A 356 1.79 -27.67 1.11
C PRO A 356 1.97 -27.64 -0.41
N PHE A 357 1.46 -26.59 -1.07
CA PHE A 357 1.52 -26.42 -2.53
C PHE A 357 2.94 -26.53 -3.11
N ALA A 358 3.96 -26.15 -2.33
CA ALA A 358 5.37 -26.27 -2.71
C ALA A 358 5.87 -27.72 -2.85
N GLN A 359 5.26 -28.68 -2.15
CA GLN A 359 5.60 -30.12 -2.22
C GLN A 359 4.94 -30.83 -3.41
N LEU A 360 3.93 -30.18 -4.01
CA LEU A 360 3.20 -30.67 -5.18
C LEU A 360 3.99 -30.43 -6.48
N LEU A 361 4.85 -29.41 -6.51
CA LEU A 361 5.63 -29.05 -7.69
C LEU A 361 6.99 -29.77 -7.79
N THR A 362 7.39 -30.51 -6.75
CA THR A 362 8.76 -31.02 -6.59
C THR A 362 8.88 -32.54 -6.52
N SER A 363 7.77 -33.29 -6.45
CA SER A 363 7.79 -34.76 -6.33
C SER A 363 6.73 -35.43 -7.21
N GLU A 364 7.17 -36.34 -8.08
CA GLU A 364 6.31 -37.13 -8.98
C GLU A 364 5.28 -37.98 -8.20
N ASN A 365 5.66 -38.47 -7.02
CA ASN A 365 4.76 -39.24 -6.14
C ASN A 365 3.59 -38.39 -5.61
N SER A 366 3.81 -37.09 -5.35
CA SER A 366 2.75 -36.17 -4.92
C SER A 366 1.71 -35.94 -6.03
N TRP A 367 2.18 -35.86 -7.29
CA TRP A 367 1.31 -35.74 -8.46
C TRP A 367 0.43 -36.97 -8.68
N GLN A 368 0.96 -38.16 -8.47
CA GLN A 368 0.17 -39.39 -8.57
C GLN A 368 -0.90 -39.48 -7.47
N GLN A 369 -0.58 -39.07 -6.25
CA GLN A 369 -1.56 -39.00 -5.15
C GLN A 369 -2.67 -38.00 -5.44
N LEU A 370 -2.35 -36.83 -6.02
CA LEU A 370 -3.35 -35.85 -6.44
C LEU A 370 -4.27 -36.38 -7.55
N LYS A 371 -3.69 -37.05 -8.56
CA LYS A 371 -4.47 -37.68 -9.64
C LYS A 371 -5.42 -38.75 -9.10
N MET A 372 -4.98 -39.57 -8.15
CA MET A 372 -5.85 -40.56 -7.49
C MET A 372 -6.95 -39.90 -6.66
N ALA A 373 -6.63 -38.86 -5.89
CA ALA A 373 -7.61 -38.12 -5.10
C ALA A 373 -8.69 -37.47 -5.98
N ASN A 374 -8.31 -36.87 -7.11
CA ASN A 374 -9.25 -36.31 -8.07
C ASN A 374 -10.12 -37.39 -8.74
N LYS A 375 -9.55 -38.57 -9.04
CA LYS A 375 -10.32 -39.70 -9.59
C LYS A 375 -11.37 -40.21 -8.60
N VAL A 376 -11.04 -40.26 -7.31
CA VAL A 376 -11.98 -40.65 -6.24
C VAL A 376 -13.06 -39.58 -6.03
N ALA A 377 -12.70 -38.31 -6.06
CA ALA A 377 -13.66 -37.20 -5.95
C ALA A 377 -14.66 -37.21 -7.12
N ASN A 378 -14.18 -37.36 -8.36
CA ASN A 378 -15.04 -37.44 -9.54
C ASN A 378 -15.98 -38.64 -9.50
N LYS A 379 -15.51 -39.81 -9.03
CA LYS A 379 -16.38 -40.98 -8.82
C LYS A 379 -17.51 -40.71 -7.82
N LYS A 380 -17.21 -40.03 -6.72
CA LYS A 380 -18.23 -39.64 -5.72
C LYS A 380 -19.26 -38.66 -6.28
N VAL A 381 -18.82 -37.72 -7.12
CA VAL A 381 -19.72 -36.77 -7.79
C VAL A 381 -20.62 -37.50 -8.80
N THR A 382 -20.07 -38.39 -9.61
CA THR A 382 -20.88 -39.19 -10.56
C THR A 382 -21.87 -40.10 -9.86
N GLU A 383 -21.49 -40.69 -8.72
CA GLU A 383 -22.37 -41.56 -7.95
C GLU A 383 -23.46 -40.79 -7.19
N ALA A 384 -23.15 -39.58 -6.73
CA ALA A 384 -24.14 -38.67 -6.16
C ALA A 384 -25.16 -38.19 -7.21
N ASN A 385 -24.71 -37.90 -8.44
CA ASN A 385 -25.60 -37.52 -9.54
C ASN A 385 -26.50 -38.69 -9.97
N ARG A 386 -25.96 -39.91 -10.09
CA ARG A 386 -26.76 -41.12 -10.38
C ARG A 386 -27.84 -41.38 -9.32
N LYS A 387 -27.51 -41.21 -8.05
CA LYS A 387 -28.49 -41.34 -6.95
C LYS A 387 -29.59 -40.27 -6.97
N LYS A 388 -29.30 -39.12 -7.59
CA LYS A 388 -30.26 -38.01 -7.73
C LYS A 388 -31.21 -38.25 -8.90
N GLU A 389 -30.71 -38.85 -9.98
CA GLU A 389 -31.51 -39.28 -11.15
C GLU A 389 -32.38 -40.51 -10.85
N GLU A 390 -31.99 -41.38 -9.92
CA GLU A 390 -32.81 -42.52 -9.47
C GLU A 390 -33.90 -42.14 -8.44
N GLN A 391 -33.95 -40.87 -8.02
CA GLN A 391 -34.94 -40.33 -7.06
C GLN A 391 -35.95 -39.37 -7.71
N GLU A 392 -35.78 -39.02 -8.99
CA GLU A 392 -36.78 -38.38 -9.86
C GLU A 392 -37.51 -39.43 -10.70
#